data_AF-A0A198YG87-F1
#
_entry.id   AF-A0A198YG87-F1
#
_cell.length_a   1.000
_cell.length_b   1.000
_cell.length_c   1.000
_cell.angle_alpha   90.00
_cell.angle_beta   90.00
_cell.angle_gamma   90.00
#
_symmetry.space_group_name_H-M   'P 1'
#
loop_
_entity.id
_entity.type
_entity.pdbx_description
1 polymer ?
#
loop_
_entity_poly.entity_id
_entity_poly.type
_entity_poly.pdbx_seq_one_letter_code
_entity_poly.pdbx_strand_id
1 'polypeptide(L)'
;MAERMSERAKGDIDAILERLYRVSPELDRIAADCERALRLNAEARGDYISPRTVQAFAEMRDAVRALYGSAQNAMKEADRFFKPKS
;
A
#
# COMPACT_ATOMS: atom_id res chain seq x y z
N MET A 1 -6.03 -34.01 -3.29
CA MET A 1 -4.81 -33.35 -2.77
C MET A 1 -4.71 -31.91 -3.23
N ALA A 2 -4.83 -31.63 -4.54
CA ALA A 2 -4.84 -30.27 -5.10
C ALA A 2 -5.90 -29.35 -4.48
N GLU A 3 -7.11 -29.85 -4.23
CA GLU A 3 -8.21 -29.09 -3.63
C GLU A 3 -7.89 -28.61 -2.20
N ARG A 4 -7.27 -29.47 -1.38
CA ARG A 4 -6.80 -29.09 -0.02
C ARG A 4 -5.64 -28.10 -0.04
N MET A 5 -4.78 -28.17 -1.06
CA MET A 5 -3.69 -27.20 -1.27
C MET A 5 -4.24 -25.83 -1.71
N SER A 6 -5.27 -25.83 -2.56
CA SER A 6 -5.96 -24.62 -3.00
C SER A 6 -6.67 -23.90 -1.85
N GLU A 7 -7.38 -24.63 -1.00
CA GLU A 7 -8.04 -24.06 0.19
C GLU A 7 -7.03 -23.47 1.19
N ARG A 8 -5.88 -24.14 1.39
CA ARG A 8 -4.81 -23.61 2.24
C ARG A 8 -4.20 -22.33 1.67
N ALA A 9 -3.90 -22.32 0.37
CA ALA A 9 -3.36 -21.14 -0.30
C ALA A 9 -4.34 -19.96 -0.25
N LYS A 10 -5.65 -20.22 -0.41
CA LYS A 10 -6.70 -19.20 -0.26
C LYS A 10 -6.69 -18.61 1.15
N GLY A 11 -6.68 -19.45 2.19
CA GLY A 11 -6.62 -18.99 3.58
C GLY A 11 -5.37 -18.14 3.90
N ASP A 12 -4.21 -18.54 3.37
CA ASP A 12 -2.96 -17.77 3.53
C ASP A 12 -3.04 -16.40 2.83
N ILE A 13 -3.62 -16.35 1.62
CA ILE A 13 -3.82 -15.10 0.86
C ILE A 13 -4.81 -14.17 1.58
N ASP A 14 -5.94 -14.71 2.05
CA ASP A 14 -6.96 -13.94 2.77
C ASP A 14 -6.38 -13.32 4.05
N ALA A 15 -5.56 -14.06 4.79
CA ALA A 15 -4.88 -13.55 5.99
C ALA A 15 -3.90 -12.42 5.68
N ILE A 16 -3.18 -12.48 4.55
CA ILE A 16 -2.29 -11.40 4.10
C ILE A 16 -3.11 -10.15 3.74
N LEU A 17 -4.20 -10.32 2.99
CA LEU A 17 -5.07 -9.22 2.58
C LEU A 17 -5.72 -8.54 3.80
N GLU A 18 -6.20 -9.32 4.78
CA GLU A 18 -6.79 -8.77 6.00
C GLU A 18 -5.78 -7.92 6.79
N ARG A 19 -4.53 -8.38 6.90
CA ARG A 19 -3.47 -7.61 7.54
C ARG A 19 -3.19 -6.30 6.81
N LEU A 20 -3.17 -6.33 5.47
CA LEU A 20 -3.00 -5.14 4.64
C LEU A 20 -4.15 -4.14 4.83
N TYR A 21 -5.39 -4.62 4.86
CA TYR A 21 -6.56 -3.77 5.13
C TYR A 21 -6.49 -3.10 6.50
N ARG A 22 -5.97 -3.80 7.52
CA ARG A 22 -5.84 -3.26 8.87
C ARG A 22 -4.85 -2.10 8.94
N VAL A 23 -3.74 -2.18 8.20
CA VAL A 23 -2.68 -1.15 8.23
C VAL A 23 -2.91 -0.03 7.20
N SER A 24 -3.76 -0.26 6.20
CA SER A 24 -4.05 0.71 5.13
C SER A 24 -4.41 2.12 5.65
N PRO A 25 -5.31 2.32 6.63
CA PRO A 25 -5.64 3.67 7.10
C PRO A 25 -4.43 4.42 7.69
N GLU A 26 -3.50 3.71 8.32
CA GLU A 26 -2.29 4.31 8.88
C GLU A 26 -1.30 4.67 7.77
N LEU A 27 -1.14 3.80 6.77
CA LEU A 27 -0.33 4.06 5.58
C LEU A 27 -0.86 5.26 4.78
N ASP A 28 -2.18 5.40 4.64
CA ASP A 28 -2.81 6.56 3.99
C ASP A 28 -2.48 7.86 4.71
N ARG A 29 -2.55 7.86 6.06
CA ARG A 29 -2.16 9.01 6.85
C ARG A 29 -0.69 9.36 6.63
N ILE A 30 0.21 8.39 6.67
CA ILE A 30 1.65 8.62 6.44
C ILE A 30 1.88 9.23 5.06
N ALA A 31 1.25 8.70 4.01
CA ALA A 31 1.39 9.25 2.66
C ALA A 31 0.86 10.68 2.55
N ALA A 32 -0.31 10.95 3.15
CA ALA A 32 -0.90 12.28 3.17
C ALA A 32 -0.04 13.28 3.97
N ASP A 33 0.56 12.84 5.08
CA ASP A 33 1.43 13.66 5.91
C ASP A 33 2.73 14.01 5.17
N CYS A 34 3.33 13.05 4.47
CA CYS A 34 4.48 13.27 3.61
C CYS A 34 4.15 14.26 2.48
N GLU A 35 3.00 14.11 1.83
CA GLU A 35 2.56 15.03 0.78
C GLU A 35 2.36 16.46 1.32
N ARG A 36 1.74 16.61 2.50
CA ARG A 36 1.59 17.93 3.14
C ARG A 36 2.94 18.56 3.46
N ALA A 37 3.89 17.80 4.02
CA ALA A 37 5.21 18.31 4.34
C ALA A 37 5.99 18.76 3.09
N LEU A 38 5.93 17.98 2.01
CA LEU A 38 6.54 18.32 0.72
C LEU A 38 5.92 19.60 0.13
N ARG A 39 4.60 19.73 0.19
CA ARG A 39 3.88 20.92 -0.30
C ARG A 39 4.27 22.17 0.48
N LEU A 40 4.26 22.09 1.81
CA LEU A 40 4.68 23.20 2.68
C LEU A 40 6.12 23.62 2.41
N ASN A 41 7.02 22.67 2.14
CA ASN A 41 8.39 22.99 1.77
C ASN A 41 8.48 23.75 0.43
N ALA A 42 7.70 23.34 -0.56
CA ALA A 42 7.65 24.01 -1.85
C ALA A 42 7.09 25.43 -1.73
N GLU A 43 6.03 25.62 -0.92
CA GLU A 43 5.45 26.94 -0.60
C GLU A 43 6.47 27.85 0.12
N ALA A 44 7.31 27.28 0.98
CA ALA A 44 8.41 27.96 1.66
C ALA A 44 9.69 28.10 0.83
N ARG A 45 9.64 27.91 -0.50
CA ARG A 45 10.80 28.00 -1.41
C ARG A 45 11.97 27.06 -1.07
N GLY A 46 11.70 25.96 -0.36
CA GLY A 46 12.71 24.98 0.03
C GLY A 46 13.41 25.27 1.36
N ASP A 47 13.02 26.33 2.08
CA ASP A 47 13.69 26.75 3.33
C ASP A 47 13.18 26.02 4.59
N TYR A 48 12.14 25.19 4.47
CA TYR A 48 11.43 24.60 5.61
C TYR A 48 12.00 23.25 6.05
N ILE A 49 12.39 22.38 5.12
CA ILE A 49 13.02 21.08 5.40
C ILE A 49 14.19 20.81 4.46
N SER A 50 15.21 20.13 4.97
CA SER A 50 16.44 19.83 4.22
C SER A 50 16.16 19.00 2.96
N PRO A 51 16.99 19.10 1.90
CA PRO A 51 16.85 18.27 0.70
C PRO A 51 16.83 16.77 0.98
N ARG A 52 17.58 16.30 1.98
CA ARG A 52 17.58 14.89 2.41
C ARG A 52 16.24 14.47 2.99
N THR A 53 15.59 15.35 3.75
CA THR A 53 14.26 15.12 4.32
C THR A 53 13.19 15.11 3.24
N VAL A 54 13.29 16.00 2.25
CA VAL A 54 12.42 16.02 1.07
C VAL A 54 12.49 14.68 0.34
N GLN A 55 13.70 14.19 0.08
CA GLN A 55 13.90 12.89 -0.59
C GLN A 55 13.26 11.75 0.20
N ALA A 56 13.47 11.68 1.51
CA ALA A 56 12.88 10.65 2.35
C ALA A 56 11.34 10.69 2.34
N PHE A 57 10.75 11.88 2.42
CA PHE A 57 9.28 12.03 2.36
C PHE A 57 8.70 11.64 1.00
N ALA A 58 9.41 11.94 -0.09
CA ALA A 58 9.00 11.50 -1.42
C ALA A 58 9.07 9.97 -1.55
N GLU A 59 10.18 9.36 -1.12
CA GLU A 59 10.36 7.90 -1.13
C GLU A 59 9.31 7.18 -0.30
N MET A 60 8.99 7.66 0.90
CA MET A 60 7.96 7.07 1.75
C MET A 60 6.58 7.14 1.10
N ARG A 61 6.19 8.30 0.55
CA ARG A 61 4.92 8.45 -0.17
C ARG A 61 4.83 7.49 -1.35
N ASP A 62 5.91 7.38 -2.13
CA ASP A 62 5.93 6.54 -3.34
C ASP A 62 5.92 5.05 -2.98
N ALA A 63 6.61 4.64 -1.91
CA ALA A 63 6.57 3.28 -1.38
C ALA A 63 5.16 2.89 -0.91
N VAL A 64 4.46 3.77 -0.20
CA VAL A 64 3.07 3.54 0.21
C VAL A 64 2.17 3.37 -1.02
N ARG A 65 2.30 4.23 -2.03
CA ARG A 65 1.53 4.13 -3.29
C ARG A 65 1.81 2.81 -4.01
N ALA A 66 3.06 2.37 -4.08
CA ALA A 66 3.42 1.10 -4.71
C ALA A 66 2.84 -0.11 -3.97
N LEU A 67 2.84 -0.08 -2.63
CA LEU A 67 2.22 -1.11 -1.80
C LEU A 67 0.71 -1.21 -2.08
N TYR A 68 0.02 -0.07 -2.22
CA TYR A 68 -1.40 -0.06 -2.59
C TYR A 68 -1.66 -0.66 -3.97
N GLY A 69 -0.90 -0.27 -4.98
CA GLY A 69 -1.04 -0.83 -6.32
C GLY A 69 -0.85 -2.36 -6.32
N SER A 70 0.13 -2.83 -5.55
CA SER A 70 0.42 -4.27 -5.40
C SER A 70 -0.71 -5.00 -4.69
N ALA A 71 -1.24 -4.44 -3.59
CA ALA A 71 -2.39 -5.00 -2.87
C ALA A 71 -3.64 -5.07 -3.75
N GLN A 72 -3.94 -4.01 -4.52
CA GLN A 72 -5.07 -4.01 -5.46
C GLN A 72 -4.93 -5.09 -6.54
N ASN A 73 -3.73 -5.31 -7.06
CA ASN A 73 -3.48 -6.36 -8.04
C ASN A 73 -3.65 -7.75 -7.41
N ALA A 74 -3.15 -7.95 -6.19
CA ALA A 74 -3.33 -9.22 -5.47
C ALA A 74 -4.81 -9.53 -5.22
N MET A 75 -5.62 -8.53 -4.83
CA MET A 75 -7.07 -8.69 -4.64
C MET A 75 -7.79 -9.07 -5.94
N LYS A 76 -7.46 -8.41 -7.06
CA LYS A 76 -8.02 -8.74 -8.38
C LYS A 76 -7.69 -10.17 -8.80
N GLU A 77 -6.47 -10.61 -8.54
CA GLU A 77 -6.02 -11.96 -8.88
C GLU A 77 -6.66 -13.01 -7.98
N ALA A 78 -6.78 -12.74 -6.68
CA ALA A 78 -7.52 -13.59 -5.74
C ALA A 78 -9.00 -13.71 -6.16
N ASP A 79 -9.65 -12.60 -6.49
CA ASP A 79 -11.01 -12.59 -7.01
C ASP A 79 -11.14 -13.44 -8.28
N ARG A 80 -10.18 -13.35 -9.21
CA ARG A 80 -10.19 -14.11 -10.46
C ARG A 80 -10.06 -15.63 -10.25
N PHE A 81 -9.22 -16.06 -9.32
CA PHE A 81 -8.97 -17.49 -9.08
C PHE A 81 -9.97 -18.14 -8.14
N PHE A 82 -10.46 -17.40 -7.14
CA PHE A 82 -11.25 -17.97 -6.05
C PHE A 82 -12.73 -17.59 -6.06
N LYS A 83 -13.18 -16.62 -6.88
CA LYS A 83 -14.63 -16.39 -7.04
C LYS A 83 -15.24 -17.52 -7.88
N PRO A 84 -16.41 -18.05 -7.47
CA PRO A 84 -17.13 -19.02 -8.27
C PRO A 84 -17.50 -18.40 -9.62
N LYS A 85 -17.17 -19.09 -10.71
CA LYS A 85 -17.69 -18.75 -12.05
C LYS A 85 -19.18 -19.07 -12.03
N SER A 86 -20.01 -18.04 -12.14
CA SER A 86 -21.46 -18.16 -12.34
C SER A 86 -21.77 -18.82 -13.68
#